data_AF-A0A401RDF7-F1
#
_entry.id   AF-A0A401RDF7-F1
#
_cell.length_a   1.000
_cell.length_b   1.000
_cell.length_c   1.000
_cell.angle_alpha   90.00
_cell.angle_beta   90.00
_cell.angle_gamma   90.00
#
_symmetry.space_group_name_H-M   'P 1'
#
loop_
_entity.id
_entity.type
_entity.pdbx_description
1 polymer ?
#
loop_
_entity_poly.entity_id
_entity_poly.type
_entity_poly.pdbx_seq_one_letter_code
_entity_poly.pdbx_strand_id
1 'polypeptide(L)'
;MPRLDIWLKGLGLPVSPALVPLMCLQTAFFTPWLPPERCYLLSRLTVWLMAIDNVLDAPELPSPQGPLGTGTGQRATERDTTDARVRAWHEVLAGRADGSTSADPVTRALAEIVAAMEHDGRPELLTVWRKSMHQTLVGMDREREAARTAATGGGMPCLADYLTHGAWTIGVEQQVTALWALMDEPDLPRRLPVLRGALRQAAIAIRLLNDLRGHQRERHEGKTDALAIGLGQQEAYQRAETALDDCRRSLAPLTAAGYGSAVALERVALWHARMYHRFDPVRPGRADSAPLPGEPGATPHAPPTPSARRPKETPPMSTEQEVLDVIASGGEYDDAALAELFDRLEPVDVDLLVGTWEGGGFERTSENAAQLAHMRWYGKRFVDAEHVEPLLCRDEHGAVFSFEGMGLATLREVVFRGKQSAAMVYDQLPIVDHFRRLTDDVLLCVMDKKDDPADFYFHLTRVAGPVSPPAGEDN
;
A
#
# COMPACT_ATOMS: atom_id res chain seq x y z
N MET A 1 -23.48 15.25 17.01
CA MET A 1 -23.06 14.85 15.66
C MET A 1 -24.26 14.48 14.80
N PRO A 2 -24.25 14.81 13.50
CA PRO A 2 -25.25 14.35 12.54
C PRO A 2 -25.22 12.81 12.41
N ARG A 3 -26.38 12.22 12.10
CA ARG A 3 -26.55 10.77 11.93
C ARG A 3 -26.43 10.36 10.47
N LEU A 4 -25.65 9.33 10.18
CA LEU A 4 -25.41 8.85 8.80
C LEU A 4 -26.68 8.29 8.16
N ASP A 5 -27.52 7.59 8.92
CA ASP A 5 -28.78 7.05 8.41
C ASP A 5 -29.81 8.13 8.07
N ILE A 6 -29.78 9.27 8.76
CA ILE A 6 -30.63 10.43 8.43
C ILE A 6 -30.16 11.06 7.11
N TRP A 7 -28.84 11.24 6.94
CA TRP A 7 -28.27 11.78 5.70
C TRP A 7 -28.56 10.88 4.49
N LEU A 8 -28.29 9.58 4.62
CA LEU A 8 -28.55 8.58 3.58
C LEU A 8 -30.03 8.57 3.16
N LYS A 9 -30.96 8.54 4.13
CA LYS A 9 -32.41 8.54 3.85
C LYS A 9 -32.90 9.87 3.30
N GLY A 10 -32.39 10.99 3.81
CA GLY A 10 -32.78 12.34 3.40
C GLY A 10 -32.43 12.62 1.94
N LEU A 11 -31.30 12.11 1.45
CA LEU A 11 -30.94 12.20 0.05
C LEU A 11 -31.63 11.14 -0.83
N GLY A 12 -32.13 10.05 -0.25
CA GLY A 12 -32.71 8.94 -1.01
C GLY A 12 -31.67 8.10 -1.73
N LEU A 13 -30.50 7.89 -1.11
CA LEU A 13 -29.43 7.08 -1.70
C LEU A 13 -29.82 5.60 -1.76
N PRO A 14 -29.48 4.88 -2.84
CA PRO A 14 -29.85 3.48 -3.05
C PRO A 14 -28.94 2.53 -2.26
N VAL A 15 -28.87 2.70 -0.95
CA VAL A 15 -28.07 1.87 -0.03
C VAL A 15 -28.95 1.49 1.16
N SER A 16 -28.89 0.23 1.59
CA SER A 16 -29.66 -0.23 2.74
C SER A 16 -29.20 0.47 4.03
N PRO A 17 -30.11 1.13 4.78
CA PRO A 17 -29.76 1.72 6.08
C PRO A 17 -29.24 0.69 7.11
N ALA A 18 -29.49 -0.61 6.89
CA ALA A 18 -28.96 -1.68 7.75
C ALA A 18 -27.43 -1.81 7.70
N LEU A 19 -26.78 -1.29 6.64
CA LEU A 19 -25.31 -1.29 6.50
C LEU A 19 -24.65 -0.11 7.23
N VAL A 20 -25.42 0.90 7.66
CA VAL A 20 -24.87 2.10 8.33
C VAL A 20 -23.99 1.77 9.55
N PRO A 21 -24.38 0.86 10.48
CA PRO A 21 -23.52 0.49 11.59
C PRO A 21 -22.18 -0.07 11.14
N LEU A 22 -22.15 -0.89 10.08
CA LEU A 22 -20.92 -1.45 9.54
C LEU A 22 -20.01 -0.35 9.00
N MET A 23 -20.54 0.61 8.23
CA MET A 23 -19.76 1.72 7.66
C MET A 23 -19.16 2.62 8.75
N CYS A 24 -19.93 2.91 9.81
CA CYS A 24 -19.44 3.69 10.95
C CYS A 24 -18.35 2.93 11.72
N LEU A 25 -18.55 1.63 12.01
CA LEU A 25 -17.58 0.80 12.71
C LEU A 25 -16.28 0.65 11.92
N GLN A 26 -16.40 0.45 10.61
CA GLN A 26 -15.28 0.37 9.69
C GLN A 26 -14.40 1.62 9.77
N THR A 27 -15.01 2.79 9.65
CA THR A 27 -14.26 4.07 9.71
C THR A 27 -13.63 4.29 11.09
N ALA A 28 -14.36 4.02 12.17
CA ALA A 28 -13.83 4.11 13.53
C ALA A 28 -12.69 3.10 13.76
N PHE A 29 -12.74 1.93 13.12
CA PHE A 29 -11.66 0.95 13.17
C PHE A 29 -10.44 1.44 12.41
N PHE A 30 -10.56 2.04 11.22
CA PHE A 30 -9.42 2.51 10.45
C PHE A 30 -8.60 3.56 11.20
N THR A 31 -9.29 4.52 11.78
CA THR A 31 -8.66 5.69 12.39
C THR A 31 -9.36 6.09 13.68
N PRO A 32 -9.15 5.33 14.78
CA PRO A 32 -9.74 5.66 16.08
C PRO A 32 -9.22 6.99 16.66
N TRP A 33 -8.16 7.57 16.07
CA TRP A 33 -7.60 8.85 16.46
C TRP A 33 -8.15 10.05 15.66
N LEU A 34 -8.88 9.84 14.56
CA LEU A 34 -9.46 10.95 13.82
C LEU A 34 -10.69 11.52 14.57
N PRO A 35 -10.87 12.86 14.55
CA PRO A 35 -12.07 13.49 15.08
C PRO A 35 -13.35 12.88 14.50
N PRO A 36 -14.41 12.75 15.29
CA PRO A 36 -15.65 12.13 14.85
C PRO A 36 -16.23 12.77 13.57
N GLU A 37 -16.08 14.07 13.37
CA GLU A 37 -16.53 14.82 12.19
C GLU A 37 -15.86 14.30 10.91
N ARG A 38 -14.55 14.03 10.95
CA ARG A 38 -13.80 13.43 9.83
C ARG A 38 -14.22 11.98 9.58
N CYS A 39 -14.44 11.21 10.65
CA CYS A 39 -14.99 9.86 10.55
C CYS A 39 -16.40 9.85 9.92
N TYR A 40 -17.22 10.86 10.21
CA TYR A 40 -18.53 11.01 9.59
C TYR A 40 -18.43 11.29 8.08
N LEU A 41 -17.52 12.18 7.66
CA LEU A 41 -17.25 12.45 6.25
C LEU A 41 -16.80 11.18 5.50
N LEU A 42 -15.86 10.42 6.08
CA LEU A 42 -15.39 9.16 5.50
C LEU A 42 -16.50 8.09 5.41
N SER A 43 -17.39 8.05 6.39
CA SER A 43 -18.56 7.16 6.35
C SER A 43 -19.53 7.56 5.22
N ARG A 44 -19.72 8.87 4.96
CA ARG A 44 -20.49 9.36 3.81
C ARG A 44 -19.86 8.94 2.48
N LEU A 45 -18.53 9.06 2.36
CA LEU A 45 -17.80 8.59 1.20
C LEU A 45 -18.00 7.08 0.98
N THR A 46 -17.92 6.27 2.03
CA THR A 46 -18.11 4.81 1.90
C THR A 46 -19.54 4.46 1.46
N VAL A 47 -20.55 5.16 2.00
CA VAL A 47 -21.94 5.03 1.52
C VAL A 47 -22.07 5.41 0.05
N TRP A 48 -21.40 6.48 -0.37
CA TRP A 48 -21.43 6.95 -1.75
C TRP A 48 -20.78 5.93 -2.72
N LEU A 49 -19.63 5.37 -2.34
CA LEU A 49 -18.95 4.31 -3.12
C LEU A 49 -19.84 3.08 -3.31
N MET A 50 -20.63 2.70 -2.30
CA MET A 50 -21.59 1.60 -2.44
C MET A 50 -22.84 2.00 -3.24
N ALA A 51 -23.23 3.27 -3.21
CA ALA A 51 -24.36 3.79 -3.97
C ALA A 51 -24.08 3.81 -5.48
N ILE A 52 -22.85 4.14 -5.89
CA ILE A 52 -22.49 4.15 -7.32
C ILE A 52 -22.55 2.74 -7.91
N ASP A 53 -22.07 1.72 -7.20
CA ASP A 53 -22.18 0.32 -7.65
C ASP A 53 -23.65 -0.06 -7.88
N ASN A 54 -24.51 0.19 -6.89
CA ASN A 54 -25.94 -0.14 -7.00
C ASN A 54 -26.64 0.59 -8.14
N VAL A 55 -26.25 1.83 -8.43
CA VAL A 55 -26.82 2.61 -9.53
C VAL A 55 -26.33 2.14 -10.89
N LEU A 56 -25.04 1.81 -10.99
CA LEU A 56 -24.43 1.42 -12.26
C LEU A 56 -24.71 -0.05 -12.61
N ASP A 57 -25.03 -0.89 -11.61
CA ASP A 57 -25.42 -2.29 -11.77
C ASP A 57 -26.94 -2.51 -11.85
N ALA A 58 -27.76 -1.52 -11.50
CA ALA A 58 -29.22 -1.69 -11.50
C ALA A 58 -29.76 -1.94 -12.93
N PRO A 59 -30.57 -2.98 -13.15
CA PRO A 59 -31.35 -3.09 -14.37
C PRO A 59 -32.40 -1.97 -14.39
N GLU A 60 -32.43 -1.12 -15.42
CA GLU A 60 -33.35 0.01 -15.47
C GLU A 60 -34.83 -0.46 -15.51
N LEU A 61 -35.65 0.06 -14.59
CA LEU A 61 -37.10 -0.12 -14.62
C LEU A 61 -37.68 0.66 -15.81
N PRO A 62 -38.61 0.08 -16.59
CA PRO A 62 -39.20 0.78 -17.73
C PRO A 62 -39.93 2.04 -17.25
N SER A 63 -39.63 3.17 -17.91
CA SER A 63 -40.32 4.44 -17.66
C SER A 63 -41.83 4.30 -17.93
N PRO A 64 -42.73 4.87 -17.10
CA PRO A 64 -44.18 4.75 -17.30
C PRO A 64 -44.73 5.50 -18.53
N GLN A 65 -43.89 6.18 -19.32
CA GLN A 65 -44.32 7.04 -20.41
C GLN A 65 -43.36 6.96 -21.60
N GLY A 66 -43.65 6.08 -22.55
CA GLY A 66 -42.98 6.01 -23.85
C GLY A 66 -43.49 4.83 -24.68
N PRO A 67 -43.79 4.99 -25.99
CA PRO A 67 -44.35 3.89 -26.78
C PRO A 67 -43.33 2.76 -26.92
N LEU A 68 -43.84 1.52 -27.00
CA LEU A 68 -43.09 0.30 -27.30
C LEU A 68 -42.25 0.46 -28.58
N GLY A 69 -41.02 0.94 -28.43
CA GLY A 69 -40.02 1.04 -29.47
C GLY A 69 -39.20 -0.24 -29.55
N THR A 70 -38.85 -0.63 -30.77
CA THR A 70 -37.97 -1.78 -31.07
C THR A 70 -36.68 -1.70 -30.24
N GLY A 71 -36.29 -2.81 -29.59
CA GLY A 71 -35.28 -2.90 -28.53
C GLY A 71 -33.84 -2.40 -28.80
N THR A 72 -33.57 -1.82 -29.97
CA THR A 72 -32.33 -1.10 -30.29
C THR A 72 -32.36 0.37 -29.84
N GLY A 73 -33.52 1.03 -29.89
CA GLY A 73 -33.66 2.44 -29.50
C GLY A 73 -33.61 2.65 -27.98
N GLN A 74 -34.15 1.71 -27.22
CA GLN A 74 -34.23 1.78 -25.75
C GLN A 74 -32.83 1.61 -25.10
N ARG A 75 -32.03 0.64 -25.58
CA ARG A 75 -30.62 0.45 -25.16
C ARG A 75 -29.72 1.65 -25.45
N ALA A 76 -29.98 2.38 -26.52
CA ALA A 76 -29.20 3.58 -26.86
C ALA A 76 -29.51 4.75 -25.91
N THR A 77 -30.77 4.93 -25.54
CA THR A 77 -31.20 5.94 -24.55
C THR A 77 -30.73 5.60 -23.13
N GLU A 78 -30.78 4.33 -22.72
CA GLU A 78 -30.29 3.82 -21.41
C GLU A 78 -28.77 4.04 -21.24
N ARG A 79 -28.01 3.91 -22.33
CA ARG A 79 -26.58 4.17 -22.32
C ARG A 79 -26.29 5.65 -22.11
N ASP A 80 -27.03 6.52 -22.81
CA ASP A 80 -26.80 7.95 -22.76
C ASP A 80 -27.12 8.55 -21.38
N THR A 81 -28.12 8.00 -20.66
CA THR A 81 -28.45 8.40 -19.28
C THR A 81 -27.34 8.03 -18.28
N THR A 82 -26.81 6.81 -18.36
CA THR A 82 -25.72 6.35 -17.48
C THR A 82 -24.42 7.10 -17.78
N ASP A 83 -24.07 7.25 -19.07
CA ASP A 83 -22.87 7.98 -19.48
C ASP A 83 -22.99 9.46 -19.09
N ALA A 84 -24.18 10.08 -19.21
CA ALA A 84 -24.42 11.45 -18.74
C ALA A 84 -24.25 11.59 -17.22
N ARG A 85 -24.69 10.61 -16.44
CA ARG A 85 -24.53 10.60 -14.98
C ARG A 85 -23.06 10.54 -14.58
N VAL A 86 -22.30 9.60 -15.16
CA VAL A 86 -20.86 9.47 -14.91
C VAL A 86 -20.10 10.74 -15.33
N ARG A 87 -20.44 11.33 -16.48
CA ARG A 87 -19.90 12.64 -16.91
C ARG A 87 -20.16 13.72 -15.86
N ALA A 88 -21.39 13.82 -15.36
CA ALA A 88 -21.73 14.80 -14.31
C ALA A 88 -20.88 14.61 -13.04
N TRP A 89 -20.64 13.37 -12.62
CA TRP A 89 -19.76 13.10 -11.47
C TRP A 89 -18.30 13.51 -11.72
N HIS A 90 -17.78 13.29 -12.94
CA HIS A 90 -16.47 13.81 -13.32
C HIS A 90 -16.42 15.35 -13.28
N GLU A 91 -17.46 16.04 -13.73
CA GLU A 91 -17.52 17.51 -13.68
C GLU A 91 -17.54 18.04 -12.23
N VAL A 92 -18.30 17.40 -11.34
CA VAL A 92 -18.32 17.74 -9.91
C VAL A 92 -16.96 17.49 -9.26
N LEU A 93 -16.35 16.32 -9.49
CA LEU A 93 -15.01 15.99 -8.99
C LEU A 93 -13.93 16.93 -9.52
N ALA A 94 -14.11 17.50 -10.71
CA ALA A 94 -13.18 18.46 -11.28
C ALA A 94 -13.42 19.92 -10.84
N GLY A 95 -14.46 20.17 -10.04
CA GLY A 95 -14.86 21.52 -9.63
C GLY A 95 -15.45 22.37 -10.76
N ARG A 96 -15.87 21.74 -11.87
CA ARG A 96 -16.48 22.43 -13.03
C ARG A 96 -18.01 22.49 -12.96
N ALA A 97 -18.60 21.71 -12.05
CA ALA A 97 -20.02 21.74 -11.73
C ALA A 97 -20.20 21.69 -10.20
N ASP A 98 -21.22 22.39 -9.70
CA ASP A 98 -21.58 22.37 -8.28
C ASP A 98 -22.24 21.03 -7.90
N GLY A 99 -23.31 20.65 -8.60
CA GLY A 99 -24.01 19.38 -8.35
C GLY A 99 -24.95 19.40 -7.14
N SER A 100 -24.89 20.41 -6.26
CA SER A 100 -25.74 20.55 -5.06
C SER A 100 -27.25 20.57 -5.35
N THR A 101 -27.66 21.08 -6.52
CA THR A 101 -29.06 21.19 -6.96
C THR A 101 -29.48 20.10 -7.95
N SER A 102 -28.63 19.08 -8.17
CA SER A 102 -28.93 17.99 -9.11
C SER A 102 -30.18 17.20 -8.69
N ALA A 103 -30.98 16.78 -9.68
CA ALA A 103 -32.10 15.87 -9.43
C ALA A 103 -31.62 14.46 -9.06
N ASP A 104 -30.38 14.09 -9.43
CA ASP A 104 -29.78 12.81 -9.06
C ASP A 104 -29.25 12.85 -7.61
N PRO A 105 -29.78 12.02 -6.69
CA PRO A 105 -29.35 12.00 -5.30
C PRO A 105 -27.88 11.60 -5.13
N VAL A 106 -27.33 10.78 -6.03
CA VAL A 106 -25.92 10.37 -5.97
C VAL A 106 -25.00 11.53 -6.34
N THR A 107 -25.37 12.33 -7.34
CA THR A 107 -24.66 13.57 -7.69
C THR A 107 -24.67 14.59 -6.54
N ARG A 108 -25.83 14.80 -5.88
CA ARG A 108 -25.90 15.72 -4.72
C ARG A 108 -25.04 15.24 -3.55
N ALA A 109 -25.07 13.95 -3.24
CA ALA A 109 -24.22 13.37 -2.20
C ALA A 109 -22.73 13.57 -2.51
N LEU A 110 -22.32 13.39 -3.78
CA LEU A 110 -20.95 13.64 -4.22
C LEU A 110 -20.56 15.11 -4.01
N ALA A 111 -21.42 16.04 -4.40
CA ALA A 111 -21.19 17.48 -4.22
C ALA A 111 -20.97 17.84 -2.74
N GLU A 112 -21.79 17.31 -1.83
CA GLU A 112 -21.62 17.50 -0.38
C GLU A 112 -20.32 16.90 0.17
N ILE A 113 -19.87 15.75 -0.37
CA ILE A 113 -18.60 15.13 0.02
C ILE A 113 -17.43 15.94 -0.51
N VAL A 114 -17.46 16.37 -1.78
CA VAL A 114 -16.40 17.18 -2.41
C VAL A 114 -16.24 18.51 -1.67
N ALA A 115 -17.34 19.22 -1.40
CA ALA A 115 -17.28 20.48 -0.65
C ALA A 115 -16.70 20.30 0.76
N ALA A 116 -17.06 19.22 1.45
CA ALA A 116 -16.50 18.93 2.78
C ALA A 116 -15.01 18.54 2.72
N MET A 117 -14.61 17.75 1.71
CA MET A 117 -13.20 17.42 1.47
C MET A 117 -12.37 18.65 1.12
N GLU A 118 -12.90 19.58 0.32
CA GLU A 118 -12.26 20.87 0.01
C GLU A 118 -12.07 21.76 1.24
N HIS A 119 -13.04 21.73 2.15
CA HIS A 119 -12.99 22.51 3.39
C HIS A 119 -11.97 21.96 4.40
N ASP A 120 -12.01 20.64 4.64
CA ASP A 120 -11.26 19.99 5.72
C ASP A 120 -9.93 19.36 5.27
N GLY A 121 -9.76 19.14 3.97
CA GLY A 121 -8.66 18.35 3.41
C GLY A 121 -7.45 19.19 3.01
N ARG A 122 -6.27 18.56 3.06
CA ARG A 122 -5.01 19.19 2.65
C ARG A 122 -4.91 19.29 1.11
N PRO A 123 -4.68 20.48 0.52
CA PRO A 123 -4.74 20.69 -0.93
C PRO A 123 -3.89 19.72 -1.76
N GLU A 124 -2.64 19.47 -1.35
CA GLU A 124 -1.70 18.58 -2.04
C GLU A 124 -2.20 17.12 -2.09
N LEU A 125 -2.93 16.69 -1.07
CA LEU A 125 -3.47 15.34 -0.95
C LEU A 125 -4.87 15.23 -1.57
N LEU A 126 -5.62 16.33 -1.65
CA LEU A 126 -6.89 16.38 -2.38
C LEU A 126 -6.71 16.08 -3.87
N THR A 127 -5.60 16.48 -4.48
CA THR A 127 -5.28 16.10 -5.86
C THR A 127 -5.15 14.59 -6.02
N VAL A 128 -4.51 13.92 -5.05
CA VAL A 128 -4.37 12.45 -5.03
C VAL A 128 -5.73 11.79 -4.86
N TRP A 129 -6.55 12.28 -3.93
CA TRP A 129 -7.90 11.77 -3.70
C TRP A 129 -8.80 11.93 -4.93
N ARG A 130 -8.88 13.12 -5.53
CA ARG A 130 -9.67 13.35 -6.76
C ARG A 130 -9.25 12.44 -7.90
N LYS A 131 -7.93 12.25 -8.06
CA LYS A 131 -7.40 11.31 -9.07
C LYS A 131 -7.92 9.89 -8.81
N SER A 132 -7.90 9.41 -7.57
CA SER A 132 -8.44 8.09 -7.23
C SER A 132 -9.94 8.00 -7.51
N MET A 133 -10.73 9.03 -7.20
CA MET A 133 -12.16 9.07 -7.47
C MET A 133 -12.45 8.98 -8.97
N HIS A 134 -11.69 9.72 -9.80
CA HIS A 134 -11.78 9.60 -11.25
C HIS A 134 -11.38 8.21 -11.76
N GLN A 135 -10.34 7.60 -11.18
CA GLN A 135 -9.90 6.25 -11.56
C GLN A 135 -10.97 5.19 -11.31
N THR A 136 -11.73 5.27 -10.21
CA THR A 136 -12.88 4.38 -9.97
C THR A 136 -13.90 4.48 -11.10
N LEU A 137 -14.31 5.71 -11.45
CA LEU A 137 -15.32 5.91 -12.51
C LEU A 137 -14.85 5.38 -13.86
N VAL A 138 -13.56 5.59 -14.19
CA VAL A 138 -12.93 5.02 -15.40
C VAL A 138 -12.89 3.48 -15.32
N GLY A 139 -12.53 2.92 -14.16
CA GLY A 139 -12.47 1.48 -13.94
C GLY A 139 -13.82 0.81 -14.14
N MET A 140 -14.88 1.37 -13.55
CA MET A 140 -16.26 0.87 -13.68
C MET A 140 -16.73 0.93 -15.14
N ASP A 141 -16.36 1.98 -15.88
CA ASP A 141 -16.70 2.06 -17.30
C ASP A 141 -16.03 0.95 -18.12
N ARG A 142 -14.75 0.67 -17.83
CA ARG A 142 -14.02 -0.44 -18.46
C ARG A 142 -14.58 -1.81 -18.09
N GLU A 143 -14.98 -2.02 -16.84
CA GLU A 143 -15.63 -3.27 -16.42
C GLU A 143 -16.93 -3.51 -17.20
N ARG A 144 -17.75 -2.47 -17.40
CA ARG A 144 -18.97 -2.57 -18.23
C ARG A 144 -18.68 -2.78 -19.70
N GLU A 145 -17.63 -2.16 -20.24
CA GLU A 145 -17.19 -2.40 -21.62
C GLU A 145 -16.71 -3.85 -21.82
N ALA A 146 -15.91 -4.37 -20.88
CA ALA A 146 -15.46 -5.75 -20.88
C ALA A 146 -16.63 -6.75 -20.77
N ALA A 147 -17.57 -6.51 -19.86
CA ALA A 147 -18.77 -7.33 -19.71
C ALA A 147 -19.63 -7.36 -20.99
N ARG A 148 -19.79 -6.21 -21.66
CA ARG A 148 -20.49 -6.12 -22.95
C ARG A 148 -19.77 -6.90 -24.04
N THR A 149 -18.46 -6.75 -24.13
CA THR A 149 -17.62 -7.44 -25.12
C THR A 149 -17.75 -8.95 -24.95
N ALA A 150 -17.62 -9.46 -23.72
CA ALA A 150 -17.82 -10.86 -23.38
C ALA A 150 -19.23 -11.36 -23.73
N ALA A 151 -20.28 -10.58 -23.43
CA ALA A 151 -21.67 -10.94 -23.76
C ALA A 151 -21.93 -11.04 -25.28
N THR A 152 -21.17 -10.32 -26.10
CA THR A 152 -21.23 -10.40 -27.57
C THR A 152 -20.30 -11.45 -28.19
N GLY A 153 -19.65 -12.28 -27.37
CA GLY A 153 -18.70 -13.31 -27.82
C GLY A 153 -17.30 -12.76 -28.15
N GLY A 154 -16.99 -11.54 -27.70
CA GLY A 154 -15.63 -11.00 -27.74
C GLY A 154 -14.73 -11.64 -26.68
N GLY A 155 -13.43 -11.36 -26.77
CA GLY A 155 -12.42 -11.89 -25.85
C GLY A 155 -12.60 -11.36 -24.42
N MET A 156 -12.20 -12.18 -23.43
CA MET A 156 -12.11 -11.76 -22.03
C MET A 156 -10.89 -10.83 -21.82
N PRO A 157 -10.94 -9.89 -20.86
CA PRO A 157 -9.79 -9.06 -20.54
C PRO A 157 -8.63 -9.92 -20.02
N CYS A 158 -7.39 -9.47 -20.26
CA CYS A 158 -6.25 -10.14 -19.65
C CYS A 158 -6.23 -9.91 -18.14
N LEU A 159 -5.64 -10.83 -17.38
CA LEU A 159 -5.60 -10.76 -15.91
C LEU A 159 -4.96 -9.47 -15.39
N ALA A 160 -3.92 -8.96 -16.06
CA ALA A 160 -3.24 -7.73 -15.64
C ALA A 160 -4.16 -6.50 -15.77
N ASP A 161 -4.90 -6.39 -16.87
CA ASP A 161 -5.86 -5.30 -17.07
C ASP A 161 -7.03 -5.41 -16.10
N TYR A 162 -7.54 -6.64 -15.88
CA TYR A 162 -8.59 -6.91 -14.91
C TYR A 162 -8.18 -6.45 -13.50
N LEU A 163 -7.00 -6.88 -13.01
CA LEU A 163 -6.54 -6.51 -11.67
C LEU A 163 -6.25 -5.01 -11.55
N THR A 164 -5.77 -4.37 -12.62
CA THR A 164 -5.51 -2.92 -12.62
C THR A 164 -6.80 -2.14 -12.42
N HIS A 165 -7.87 -2.45 -13.16
CA HIS A 165 -9.15 -1.77 -13.00
C HIS A 165 -9.89 -2.22 -11.74
N GLY A 166 -9.84 -3.51 -11.43
CA GLY A 166 -10.43 -4.09 -10.22
C GLY A 166 -9.89 -3.46 -8.93
N ALA A 167 -8.62 -3.07 -8.90
CA ALA A 167 -8.03 -2.32 -7.78
C ALA A 167 -8.60 -0.89 -7.66
N TRP A 168 -9.05 -0.27 -8.76
CA TRP A 168 -9.68 1.06 -8.72
C TRP A 168 -11.16 0.99 -8.32
N THR A 169 -11.84 -0.10 -8.64
CA THR A 169 -13.29 -0.26 -8.42
C THR A 169 -13.64 -0.87 -7.07
N ILE A 170 -12.70 -1.52 -6.38
CA ILE A 170 -12.93 -2.09 -5.04
C ILE A 170 -13.12 -1.02 -3.94
N GLY A 171 -12.93 0.26 -4.25
CA GLY A 171 -13.23 1.40 -3.36
C GLY A 171 -12.22 1.66 -2.25
N VAL A 172 -11.17 0.85 -2.13
CA VAL A 172 -10.14 0.96 -1.07
C VAL A 172 -9.25 2.19 -1.29
N GLU A 173 -8.83 2.45 -2.53
CA GLU A 173 -7.97 3.61 -2.85
C GLU A 173 -8.65 4.94 -2.50
N GLN A 174 -9.96 5.03 -2.72
CA GLN A 174 -10.75 6.25 -2.51
C GLN A 174 -10.91 6.53 -1.02
N GLN A 175 -11.15 5.48 -0.22
CA GLN A 175 -11.22 5.59 1.24
C GLN A 175 -9.86 6.01 1.83
N VAL A 176 -8.77 5.38 1.39
CA VAL A 176 -7.44 5.62 1.94
C VAL A 176 -6.88 6.99 1.54
N THR A 177 -7.06 7.40 0.28
CA THR A 177 -6.58 8.73 -0.13
C THR A 177 -7.41 9.85 0.50
N ALA A 178 -8.70 9.64 0.77
CA ALA A 178 -9.51 10.55 1.58
C ALA A 178 -9.02 10.63 3.03
N LEU A 179 -8.70 9.47 3.63
CA LEU A 179 -8.10 9.40 4.97
C LEU A 179 -6.83 10.24 5.05
N TRP A 180 -5.89 10.05 4.11
CA TRP A 180 -4.66 10.84 4.08
C TRP A 180 -4.91 12.33 3.91
N ALA A 181 -5.83 12.72 3.03
CA ALA A 181 -6.19 14.13 2.84
C ALA A 181 -6.76 14.79 4.10
N LEU A 182 -7.42 14.00 4.96
CA LEU A 182 -8.01 14.44 6.22
C LEU A 182 -7.08 14.24 7.42
N MET A 183 -5.85 13.76 7.24
CA MET A 183 -4.88 13.57 8.33
C MET A 183 -4.00 14.80 8.50
N ASP A 184 -3.75 15.13 9.77
CA ASP A 184 -2.76 16.14 10.13
C ASP A 184 -1.41 15.47 10.41
N GLU A 185 -0.84 14.88 9.36
CA GLU A 185 0.48 14.22 9.42
C GLU A 185 1.53 15.06 8.66
N PRO A 186 2.54 15.61 9.34
CA PRO A 186 3.59 16.42 8.69
C PRO A 186 4.30 15.65 7.59
N ASP A 187 4.59 16.30 6.46
CA ASP A 187 5.34 15.71 5.33
C ASP A 187 4.79 14.41 4.72
N LEU A 188 3.50 14.09 4.94
CA LEU A 188 2.83 12.95 4.27
C LEU A 188 3.08 12.89 2.75
N PRO A 189 3.07 14.00 2.00
CA PRO A 189 3.37 14.00 0.57
C PRO A 189 4.70 13.30 0.19
N ARG A 190 5.74 13.41 1.03
CA ARG A 190 7.05 12.77 0.78
C ARG A 190 6.97 11.24 0.85
N ARG A 191 6.05 10.70 1.65
CA ARG A 191 5.85 9.25 1.84
C ARG A 191 4.83 8.65 0.87
N LEU A 192 4.14 9.47 0.06
CA LEU A 192 3.17 9.00 -0.91
C LEU A 192 3.69 7.92 -1.87
N PRO A 193 4.94 7.92 -2.37
CA PRO A 193 5.42 6.86 -3.24
C PRO A 193 5.33 5.46 -2.60
N VAL A 194 5.80 5.33 -1.36
CA VAL A 194 5.74 4.08 -0.58
C VAL A 194 4.30 3.73 -0.23
N LEU A 195 3.55 4.70 0.32
CA LEU A 195 2.16 4.52 0.73
C LEU A 195 1.25 4.11 -0.44
N ARG A 196 1.44 4.70 -1.63
CA ARG A 196 0.66 4.36 -2.83
C ARG A 196 1.05 3.01 -3.41
N GLY A 197 2.32 2.63 -3.31
CA GLY A 197 2.79 1.28 -3.65
C GLY A 197 2.08 0.23 -2.79
N ALA A 198 2.14 0.40 -1.47
CA ALA A 198 1.46 -0.49 -0.51
C ALA A 198 -0.07 -0.50 -0.70
N LEU A 199 -0.68 0.67 -0.94
CA LEU A 199 -2.12 0.79 -1.19
C LEU A 199 -2.55 -0.02 -2.42
N ARG A 200 -1.76 0.02 -3.51
CA ARG A 200 -2.05 -0.79 -4.71
C ARG A 200 -2.03 -2.27 -4.38
N GLN A 201 -1.04 -2.74 -3.61
CA GLN A 201 -0.96 -4.14 -3.19
C GLN A 201 -2.17 -4.54 -2.33
N ALA A 202 -2.56 -3.70 -1.37
CA ALA A 202 -3.77 -3.92 -0.58
C ALA A 202 -5.04 -3.99 -1.45
N ALA A 203 -5.19 -3.08 -2.41
CA ALA A 203 -6.36 -3.05 -3.30
C ALA A 203 -6.44 -4.29 -4.19
N ILE A 204 -5.32 -4.75 -4.75
CA ILE A 204 -5.26 -6.01 -5.53
C ILE A 204 -5.64 -7.21 -4.67
N ALA A 205 -5.08 -7.30 -3.45
CA ALA A 205 -5.41 -8.40 -2.55
C ALA A 205 -6.90 -8.42 -2.17
N ILE A 206 -7.46 -7.26 -1.83
CA ILE A 206 -8.88 -7.14 -1.45
C ILE A 206 -9.79 -7.45 -2.64
N ARG A 207 -9.42 -7.04 -3.86
CA ARG A 207 -10.12 -7.44 -5.09
C ARG A 207 -10.14 -8.96 -5.24
N LEU A 208 -9.00 -9.63 -5.14
CA LEU A 208 -8.93 -11.09 -5.25
C LEU A 208 -9.74 -11.81 -4.16
N LEU A 209 -9.71 -11.32 -2.92
CA LEU A 209 -10.52 -11.87 -1.83
C LEU A 209 -12.02 -11.64 -2.05
N ASN A 210 -12.39 -10.49 -2.63
CA ASN A 210 -13.76 -10.21 -3.04
C ASN A 210 -14.23 -11.19 -4.12
N ASP A 211 -13.43 -11.41 -5.17
CA ASP A 211 -13.72 -12.33 -6.25
C ASP A 211 -13.84 -13.78 -5.74
N LEU A 212 -12.90 -14.22 -4.90
CA LEU A 212 -12.94 -15.55 -4.26
C LEU A 212 -14.22 -15.77 -3.46
N ARG A 213 -14.67 -14.74 -2.73
CA ARG A 213 -15.88 -14.80 -1.90
C ARG A 213 -17.15 -14.71 -2.75
N GLY A 214 -17.12 -13.89 -3.79
CA GLY A 214 -18.24 -13.56 -4.68
C GLY A 214 -18.44 -14.50 -5.85
N HIS A 215 -17.46 -15.36 -6.18
CA HIS A 215 -17.40 -16.09 -7.45
C HIS A 215 -18.70 -16.84 -7.82
N GLN A 216 -19.27 -17.59 -6.88
CA GLN A 216 -20.51 -18.33 -7.15
C GLN A 216 -21.68 -17.40 -7.48
N ARG A 217 -21.81 -16.28 -6.75
CA ARG A 217 -22.84 -15.26 -7.02
C ARG A 217 -22.60 -14.62 -8.38
N GLU A 218 -21.38 -14.17 -8.63
CA GLU A 218 -21.04 -13.42 -9.84
C GLU A 218 -21.17 -14.26 -11.11
N ARG A 219 -20.86 -15.56 -11.05
CA ARG A 219 -21.20 -16.51 -12.12
C ARG A 219 -22.70 -16.59 -12.41
N HIS A 220 -23.56 -16.56 -11.39
CA HIS A 220 -25.01 -16.58 -11.59
C HIS A 220 -25.54 -15.26 -12.15
N GLU A 221 -24.87 -14.15 -11.84
CA GLU A 221 -25.22 -12.80 -12.32
C GLU A 221 -24.60 -12.47 -13.69
N GLY A 222 -23.77 -13.35 -14.24
CA GLY A 222 -23.06 -13.13 -15.52
C GLY A 222 -21.94 -12.09 -15.43
N LYS A 223 -21.47 -11.78 -14.22
CA LYS A 223 -20.35 -10.87 -13.97
C LYS A 223 -19.02 -11.61 -14.16
N THR A 224 -18.02 -10.89 -14.62
CA THR A 224 -16.67 -11.42 -14.84
C THR A 224 -15.80 -11.13 -13.62
N ASP A 225 -15.21 -12.18 -13.05
CA ASP A 225 -14.24 -12.10 -11.95
C ASP A 225 -12.90 -12.75 -12.33
N ALA A 226 -11.89 -12.65 -11.46
CA ALA A 226 -10.58 -13.24 -11.70
C ALA A 226 -10.62 -14.76 -11.98
N LEU A 227 -11.55 -15.50 -11.37
CA LEU A 227 -11.67 -16.94 -11.57
C LEU A 227 -12.34 -17.25 -12.92
N ALA A 228 -13.30 -16.43 -13.35
CA ALA A 228 -13.95 -16.55 -14.64
C ALA A 228 -12.97 -16.32 -15.80
N ILE A 229 -11.97 -15.46 -15.65
CA ILE A 229 -10.89 -15.24 -16.63
C ILE A 229 -9.79 -16.31 -16.59
N GLY A 230 -9.93 -17.34 -15.76
CA GLY A 230 -9.07 -18.52 -15.74
C GLY A 230 -8.05 -18.58 -14.60
N LEU A 231 -8.10 -17.67 -13.62
CA LEU A 231 -7.22 -17.76 -12.44
C LEU A 231 -7.71 -18.89 -11.51
N GLY A 232 -6.83 -19.82 -11.16
CA GLY A 232 -7.17 -20.89 -10.23
C GLY A 232 -7.49 -20.33 -8.83
N GLN A 233 -8.45 -20.94 -8.12
CA GLN A 233 -8.86 -20.48 -6.78
C GLN A 233 -7.68 -20.41 -5.79
N GLN A 234 -6.83 -21.44 -5.77
CA GLN A 234 -5.64 -21.48 -4.91
C GLN A 234 -4.61 -20.42 -5.30
N GLU A 235 -4.43 -20.19 -6.61
CA GLU A 235 -3.51 -19.20 -7.13
C GLU A 235 -3.99 -17.78 -6.80
N ALA A 236 -5.29 -17.50 -6.95
CA ALA A 236 -5.91 -16.23 -6.54
C ALA A 236 -5.69 -15.96 -5.05
N TYR A 237 -5.86 -16.98 -4.20
CA TYR A 237 -5.64 -16.86 -2.76
C TYR A 237 -4.16 -16.58 -2.42
N GLN A 238 -3.23 -17.33 -3.01
CA GLN A 238 -1.79 -17.13 -2.81
C GLN A 238 -1.33 -15.74 -3.26
N ARG A 239 -1.84 -15.26 -4.39
CA ARG A 239 -1.55 -13.89 -4.87
C ARG A 239 -2.11 -12.83 -3.92
N ALA A 240 -3.29 -13.04 -3.36
CA ALA A 240 -3.86 -12.14 -2.36
C ALA A 240 -3.02 -12.07 -1.09
N GLU A 241 -2.61 -13.22 -0.53
CA GLU A 241 -1.74 -13.27 0.65
C GLU A 241 -0.37 -12.62 0.37
N THR A 242 0.25 -12.92 -0.77
CA THR A 242 1.53 -12.32 -1.19
C THR A 242 1.42 -10.79 -1.26
N ALA A 243 0.35 -10.27 -1.88
CA ALA A 243 0.12 -8.83 -1.96
C ALA A 243 -0.16 -8.19 -0.58
N LEU A 244 -0.84 -8.89 0.33
CA LEU A 244 -0.98 -8.40 1.72
C LEU A 244 0.35 -8.38 2.46
N ASP A 245 1.20 -9.38 2.29
CA ASP A 245 2.54 -9.42 2.89
C ASP A 245 3.44 -8.33 2.31
N ASP A 246 3.42 -8.11 1.01
CA ASP A 246 4.15 -7.02 0.34
C ASP A 246 3.69 -5.64 0.85
N CYS A 247 2.38 -5.47 1.03
CA CYS A 247 1.79 -4.27 1.64
C CYS A 247 2.33 -4.06 3.06
N ARG A 248 2.24 -5.09 3.92
CA ARG A 248 2.75 -5.01 5.31
C ARG A 248 4.24 -4.72 5.37
N ARG A 249 5.06 -5.41 4.55
CA ARG A 249 6.51 -5.20 4.47
C ARG A 249 6.84 -3.77 4.05
N SER A 250 6.14 -3.24 3.05
CA SER A 250 6.34 -1.87 2.58
C SER A 250 5.96 -0.82 3.62
N LEU A 251 4.93 -1.11 4.45
CA LEU A 251 4.46 -0.20 5.49
C LEU A 251 5.22 -0.34 6.81
N ALA A 252 5.89 -1.47 7.07
CA ALA A 252 6.50 -1.78 8.35
C ALA A 252 7.43 -0.66 8.89
N PRO A 253 8.33 -0.06 8.08
CA PRO A 253 9.16 1.06 8.57
C PRO A 253 8.32 2.27 9.00
N LEU A 254 7.27 2.59 8.23
CA LEU A 254 6.41 3.74 8.48
C LEU A 254 5.48 3.52 9.69
N THR A 255 4.94 2.32 9.82
CA THR A 255 4.14 1.92 10.98
C THR A 255 4.98 1.92 12.26
N ALA A 256 6.22 1.41 12.20
CA ALA A 256 7.15 1.41 13.33
C ALA A 256 7.51 2.84 13.78
N ALA A 257 7.68 3.76 12.82
CA ALA A 257 7.89 5.18 13.08
C ALA A 257 6.62 5.93 13.58
N GLY A 258 5.46 5.26 13.60
CA GLY A 258 4.21 5.80 14.12
C GLY A 258 3.46 6.72 13.15
N TYR A 259 3.74 6.67 11.85
CA TYR A 259 2.98 7.43 10.85
C TYR A 259 1.54 6.92 10.76
N GLY A 260 0.59 7.75 11.17
CA GLY A 260 -0.84 7.44 11.17
C GLY A 260 -1.37 7.07 9.78
N SER A 261 -0.79 7.61 8.71
CA SER A 261 -1.13 7.30 7.32
C SER A 261 -0.85 5.83 6.94
N ALA A 262 0.27 5.29 7.41
CA ALA A 262 0.65 3.89 7.22
C ALA A 262 -0.17 2.96 8.13
N VAL A 263 -0.32 3.33 9.41
CA VAL A 263 -1.14 2.58 10.39
C VAL A 263 -2.59 2.48 9.91
N ALA A 264 -3.15 3.56 9.36
CA ALA A 264 -4.51 3.55 8.82
C ALA A 264 -4.64 2.60 7.63
N LEU A 265 -3.69 2.62 6.70
CA LEU A 265 -3.70 1.72 5.54
C LEU A 265 -3.59 0.25 5.96
N GLU A 266 -2.70 -0.08 6.91
CA GLU A 266 -2.60 -1.43 7.45
C GLU A 266 -3.92 -1.90 8.07
N ARG A 267 -4.59 -1.02 8.82
CA ARG A 267 -5.91 -1.31 9.42
C ARG A 267 -7.00 -1.48 8.35
N VAL A 268 -6.98 -0.67 7.30
CA VAL A 268 -7.89 -0.81 6.15
C VAL A 268 -7.69 -2.16 5.48
N ALA A 269 -6.44 -2.55 5.22
CA ALA A 269 -6.11 -3.84 4.61
C ALA A 269 -6.57 -5.02 5.49
N LEU A 270 -6.26 -4.96 6.80
CA LEU A 270 -6.66 -5.97 7.77
C LEU A 270 -8.18 -6.14 7.84
N TRP A 271 -8.92 -5.04 7.93
CA TRP A 271 -10.38 -5.07 8.02
C TRP A 271 -11.01 -5.74 6.80
N HIS A 272 -10.66 -5.28 5.60
CA HIS A 272 -11.26 -5.80 4.37
C HIS A 272 -10.87 -7.25 4.13
N ALA A 273 -9.60 -7.63 4.36
CA ALA A 273 -9.19 -9.03 4.24
C ALA A 273 -10.00 -9.92 5.20
N ARG A 274 -10.08 -9.55 6.48
CA ARG A 274 -10.85 -10.31 7.49
C ARG A 274 -12.36 -10.32 7.21
N MET A 275 -12.89 -9.24 6.65
CA MET A 275 -14.28 -9.14 6.23
C MET A 275 -14.59 -10.21 5.19
N TYR A 276 -13.88 -10.23 4.05
CA TYR A 276 -14.13 -11.22 2.98
C TYR A 276 -13.84 -12.67 3.40
N HIS A 277 -12.93 -12.90 4.36
CA HIS A 277 -12.78 -14.22 4.98
C HIS A 277 -14.00 -14.69 5.77
N ARG A 278 -14.73 -13.79 6.44
CA ARG A 278 -15.79 -14.15 7.40
C ARG A 278 -17.20 -13.94 6.89
N PHE A 279 -17.45 -12.90 6.11
CA PHE A 279 -18.79 -12.52 5.66
C PHE A 279 -18.75 -11.80 4.31
N ASP A 280 -19.89 -11.80 3.63
CA ASP A 280 -20.08 -11.09 2.36
C ASP A 280 -20.92 -9.82 2.59
N PRO A 281 -20.39 -8.61 2.34
CA PRO A 281 -21.10 -7.36 2.61
C PRO A 281 -22.28 -7.14 1.66
N VAL A 282 -22.31 -7.78 0.49
CA VAL A 282 -23.39 -7.64 -0.52
C VAL A 282 -24.63 -8.43 -0.09
N ARG A 283 -24.46 -9.53 0.67
CA ARG A 283 -25.56 -10.31 1.26
C ARG A 283 -25.30 -10.59 2.74
N PRO A 284 -25.65 -9.66 3.65
CA PRO A 284 -25.46 -9.83 5.08
C PRO A 284 -26.44 -10.90 5.63
N GLY A 285 -25.98 -12.15 5.68
CA GLY A 285 -26.66 -13.31 6.23
C GLY A 285 -25.64 -14.41 6.59
N ARG A 286 -26.03 -15.40 7.41
CA ARG A 286 -25.15 -16.55 7.74
C ARG A 286 -24.67 -17.16 6.43
N ALA A 287 -23.38 -17.02 6.15
CA ALA A 287 -22.81 -17.44 4.88
C ALA A 287 -22.83 -18.97 4.80
N ASP A 288 -23.65 -19.52 3.92
CA ASP A 288 -23.58 -20.92 3.49
C ASP A 288 -22.37 -21.18 2.55
N SER A 289 -21.39 -20.28 2.50
CA SER A 289 -20.19 -20.44 1.69
C SER A 289 -19.04 -21.06 2.48
N ALA A 290 -18.39 -22.06 1.87
CA ALA A 290 -17.22 -22.72 2.41
C ALA A 290 -16.14 -21.71 2.82
N PRO A 291 -15.36 -21.98 3.88
CA PRO A 291 -14.21 -21.15 4.25
C PRO A 291 -13.28 -20.96 3.04
N LEU A 292 -12.70 -19.77 2.90
CA LEU A 292 -11.60 -19.58 1.95
C LEU A 292 -10.44 -20.52 2.33
N PRO A 293 -9.66 -21.03 1.36
CA PRO A 293 -8.51 -21.89 1.66
C PRO A 293 -7.62 -21.25 2.72
N GLY A 294 -7.19 -22.02 3.72
CA GLY A 294 -6.24 -21.53 4.73
C GLY A 294 -6.84 -20.96 6.02
N GLU A 295 -8.12 -21.22 6.37
CA GLU A 295 -8.54 -21.06 7.77
C GLU A 295 -7.65 -21.94 8.67
N PRO A 296 -6.78 -21.38 9.52
CA PRO A 296 -6.09 -22.17 10.51
C PRO A 296 -7.16 -22.60 11.50
N GLY A 297 -7.26 -23.92 11.72
CA GLY A 297 -8.02 -24.47 12.82
C GLY A 297 -7.74 -23.69 14.11
N ALA A 298 -8.82 -23.36 14.80
CA ALA A 298 -8.84 -22.61 16.04
C ALA A 298 -7.63 -22.92 16.95
N THR A 299 -6.79 -21.92 17.17
CA THR A 299 -5.93 -21.82 18.36
C THR A 299 -6.36 -20.61 19.18
N PRO A 300 -6.39 -20.70 20.52
CA PRO A 300 -7.07 -19.72 21.36
C PRO A 300 -6.20 -18.48 21.59
N HIS A 301 -6.84 -17.31 21.50
CA HIS A 301 -6.39 -16.02 22.04
C HIS A 301 -4.95 -15.62 21.74
N ALA A 302 -4.76 -14.94 20.60
CA ALA A 302 -3.74 -13.89 20.55
C ALA A 302 -4.08 -12.85 21.65
N PRO A 303 -3.11 -12.39 22.45
CA PRO A 303 -3.35 -11.35 23.44
C PRO A 303 -3.90 -10.10 22.74
N PRO A 304 -4.75 -9.30 23.42
CA PRO A 304 -5.27 -8.07 22.83
C PRO A 304 -4.09 -7.23 22.35
N THR A 305 -4.15 -6.82 21.08
CA THR A 305 -3.26 -5.81 20.52
C THR A 305 -3.25 -4.64 21.50
N PRO A 306 -2.07 -4.18 21.97
CA PRO A 306 -2.04 -3.08 22.92
C PRO A 306 -2.80 -1.91 22.32
N SER A 307 -3.71 -1.34 23.12
CA SER A 307 -4.44 -0.12 22.81
C SER A 307 -3.48 0.86 22.13
N ALA A 308 -3.81 1.24 20.88
CA ALA A 308 -3.03 2.21 20.14
C ALA A 308 -2.79 3.41 21.06
N ARG A 309 -1.54 3.60 21.48
CA ARG A 309 -1.16 4.82 22.20
C ARG A 309 -1.57 5.97 21.29
N ARG A 310 -2.31 6.94 21.85
CA ARG A 310 -2.50 8.24 21.20
C ARG A 310 -1.14 8.67 20.64
N PRO A 311 -1.05 9.10 19.37
CA PRO A 311 0.14 9.80 18.90
C PRO A 311 0.39 10.93 19.88
N LYS A 312 1.51 10.88 20.60
CA LYS A 312 2.00 12.06 21.32
C LYS A 312 2.29 13.10 20.24
N GLU A 313 1.92 14.36 20.47
CA GLU A 313 2.47 15.49 19.72
C GLU A 313 3.98 15.31 19.68
N THR A 314 4.53 14.99 18.51
CA THR A 314 5.95 14.67 18.38
C THR A 314 6.72 16.00 18.34
N PRO A 315 7.75 16.18 19.20
CA PRO A 315 8.72 17.26 19.02
C PRO A 315 9.42 17.13 17.65
N PRO A 316 10.18 18.14 17.17
CA PRO A 316 10.89 18.04 15.88
C PRO A 316 11.64 16.70 15.75
N MET A 317 11.53 16.09 14.57
CA MET A 317 12.11 14.76 14.26
C MET A 317 13.59 14.74 14.62
N SER A 318 14.07 13.64 15.22
CA SER A 318 15.50 13.48 15.47
C SER A 318 16.21 13.16 14.15
N THR A 319 17.49 13.55 14.02
CA THR A 319 18.30 13.30 12.81
C THR A 319 18.32 11.82 12.42
N GLU A 320 18.27 10.90 13.40
CA GLU A 320 18.15 9.46 13.19
C GLU A 320 16.92 9.10 12.33
N GLN A 321 15.76 9.72 12.61
CA GLN A 321 14.52 9.47 11.89
C GLN A 321 14.55 10.05 10.48
N GLU A 322 15.16 11.23 10.29
CA GLU A 322 15.34 11.81 8.96
C GLU A 322 16.20 10.92 8.06
N VAL A 323 17.28 10.36 8.61
CA VAL A 323 18.15 9.43 7.88
C VAL A 323 17.42 8.13 7.55
N LEU A 324 16.62 7.58 8.48
CA LEU A 324 15.77 6.41 8.19
C LEU A 324 14.76 6.68 7.07
N ASP A 325 14.15 7.88 7.03
CA ASP A 325 13.23 8.28 5.96
C ASP A 325 13.94 8.37 4.60
N VAL A 326 15.19 8.84 4.58
CA VAL A 326 16.02 8.88 3.36
C VAL A 326 16.40 7.49 2.87
N ILE A 327 16.82 6.60 3.78
CA ILE A 327 17.08 5.18 3.47
C ILE A 327 15.83 4.54 2.84
N ALA A 328 14.66 4.74 3.44
CA ALA A 328 13.41 4.15 2.96
C ALA A 328 12.96 4.70 1.59
N SER A 329 13.35 5.92 1.25
CA SER A 329 13.00 6.55 -0.03
C SER A 329 14.08 6.37 -1.12
N GLY A 330 15.27 5.87 -0.78
CA GLY A 330 16.43 5.81 -1.67
C GLY A 330 16.95 7.19 -2.08
N GLY A 331 16.72 8.19 -1.22
CA GLY A 331 17.09 9.59 -1.43
C GLY A 331 18.54 9.89 -1.08
N GLU A 332 18.93 11.15 -1.25
CA GLU A 332 20.25 11.65 -0.86
C GLU A 332 20.19 12.35 0.52
N TYR A 333 21.30 12.34 1.25
CA TYR A 333 21.44 13.05 2.53
C TYR A 333 22.81 13.74 2.63
N ASP A 334 22.91 14.77 3.47
CA ASP A 334 24.13 15.56 3.64
C ASP A 334 25.18 14.81 4.48
N ASP A 335 26.40 14.66 3.93
CA ASP A 335 27.48 13.90 4.58
C ASP A 335 27.93 14.50 5.92
N ALA A 336 27.89 15.83 6.09
CA ALA A 336 28.27 16.44 7.36
C ALA A 336 27.25 16.08 8.46
N ALA A 337 25.96 16.08 8.12
CA ALA A 337 24.91 15.61 9.02
C ALA A 337 25.01 14.09 9.31
N LEU A 338 25.38 13.26 8.32
CA LEU A 338 25.65 11.83 8.53
C LEU A 338 26.85 11.61 9.46
N ALA A 339 27.92 12.38 9.30
CA ALA A 339 29.10 12.31 10.16
C ALA A 339 28.76 12.63 11.63
N GLU A 340 28.01 13.71 11.86
CA GLU A 340 27.55 14.07 13.21
C GLU A 340 26.63 13.02 13.82
N LEU A 341 25.75 12.43 13.01
CA LEU A 341 24.87 11.35 13.45
C LEU A 341 25.68 10.10 13.80
N PHE A 342 26.58 9.67 12.92
CA PHE A 342 27.45 8.51 13.09
C PHE A 342 28.25 8.57 14.40
N ASP A 343 28.77 9.75 14.73
CA ASP A 343 29.50 10.00 15.98
C ASP A 343 28.63 9.85 17.23
N ARG A 344 27.31 10.00 17.14
CA ARG A 344 26.38 9.82 18.27
C ARG A 344 25.89 8.39 18.43
N LEU A 345 25.73 7.66 17.33
CA LEU A 345 25.17 6.31 17.34
C LEU A 345 26.02 5.30 18.14
N GLU A 346 25.35 4.26 18.62
CA GLU A 346 25.96 3.17 19.38
C GLU A 346 26.84 2.29 18.46
N PRO A 347 27.95 1.73 19.00
CA PRO A 347 28.74 0.74 18.27
C PRO A 347 27.96 -0.56 18.07
N VAL A 348 28.46 -1.41 17.17
CA VAL A 348 27.95 -2.76 16.91
C VAL A 348 28.99 -3.80 17.25
N ASP A 349 28.54 -4.98 17.65
CA ASP A 349 29.37 -6.17 17.82
C ASP A 349 29.30 -7.07 16.56
N VAL A 350 30.19 -8.06 16.51
CA VAL A 350 30.27 -9.03 15.41
C VAL A 350 28.97 -9.83 15.27
N ASP A 351 28.35 -10.22 16.40
CA ASP A 351 27.16 -11.07 16.41
C ASP A 351 25.96 -10.37 15.75
N LEU A 352 25.81 -9.06 15.94
CA LEU A 352 24.78 -8.27 15.29
C LEU A 352 24.93 -8.23 13.77
N LEU A 353 26.17 -8.23 13.26
CA LEU A 353 26.45 -8.12 11.82
C LEU A 353 26.13 -9.41 11.06
N VAL A 354 26.16 -10.58 11.70
CA VAL A 354 25.93 -11.87 11.03
C VAL A 354 24.59 -11.87 10.27
N GLY A 355 24.64 -12.29 9.00
CA GLY A 355 23.49 -12.35 8.10
C GLY A 355 23.70 -11.61 6.77
N THR A 356 22.61 -11.52 5.99
CA THR A 356 22.61 -10.81 4.70
C THR A 356 21.97 -9.44 4.87
N TRP A 357 22.62 -8.43 4.29
CA TRP A 357 22.21 -7.03 4.36
C TRP A 357 22.15 -6.43 2.96
N GLU A 358 21.04 -5.76 2.65
CA GLU A 358 20.87 -4.96 1.44
C GLU A 358 21.50 -3.58 1.65
N GLY A 359 22.29 -3.12 0.68
CA GLY A 359 23.06 -1.88 0.79
C GLY A 359 22.55 -0.76 -0.11
N GLY A 360 22.75 0.47 0.33
CA GLY A 360 22.49 1.67 -0.47
C GLY A 360 23.35 2.86 -0.04
N GLY A 361 23.72 3.71 -1.00
CA GLY A 361 24.49 4.94 -0.75
C GLY A 361 23.57 6.15 -0.55
N PHE A 362 24.03 7.13 0.24
CA PHE A 362 23.35 8.42 0.43
C PHE A 362 23.69 9.46 -0.63
N GLU A 363 24.61 9.15 -1.54
CA GLU A 363 24.98 10.01 -2.66
C GLU A 363 25.17 9.21 -3.94
N ARG A 364 25.17 9.89 -5.09
CA ARG A 364 25.19 9.28 -6.44
C ARG A 364 26.32 9.75 -7.34
N THR A 365 27.11 10.74 -6.92
CA THR A 365 28.03 11.47 -7.80
C THR A 365 29.49 11.09 -7.62
N SER A 366 29.87 10.46 -6.50
CA SER A 366 31.23 9.99 -6.28
C SER A 366 31.61 8.81 -7.17
N GLU A 367 32.92 8.61 -7.36
CA GLU A 367 33.46 7.47 -8.10
C GLU A 367 33.02 6.13 -7.47
N ASN A 368 32.95 6.07 -6.13
CA ASN A 368 32.49 4.90 -5.40
C ASN A 368 31.01 4.60 -5.69
N ALA A 369 30.14 5.62 -5.68
CA ALA A 369 28.73 5.46 -6.02
C ALA A 369 28.54 4.97 -7.47
N ALA A 370 29.30 5.53 -8.41
CA ALA A 370 29.27 5.12 -9.82
C ALA A 370 29.73 3.66 -10.01
N GLN A 371 30.78 3.25 -9.28
CA GLN A 371 31.29 1.88 -9.34
C GLN A 371 30.28 0.86 -8.79
N LEU A 372 29.69 1.12 -7.61
CA LEU A 372 28.67 0.24 -7.02
C LEU A 372 27.43 0.11 -7.92
N ALA A 373 27.02 1.20 -8.57
CA ALA A 373 25.92 1.18 -9.54
C ALA A 373 26.26 0.34 -10.78
N HIS A 374 27.47 0.48 -11.34
CA HIS A 374 27.92 -0.32 -12.49
C HIS A 374 27.92 -1.82 -12.18
N MET A 375 28.31 -2.19 -10.96
CA MET A 375 28.34 -3.56 -10.48
C MET A 375 26.96 -4.14 -10.09
N ARG A 376 25.89 -3.32 -10.14
CA ARG A 376 24.55 -3.69 -9.63
C ARG A 376 24.63 -4.24 -8.21
N TRP A 377 25.38 -3.54 -7.36
CA TRP A 377 25.60 -3.93 -5.98
C TRP A 377 24.25 -4.08 -5.25
N TYR A 378 24.10 -5.23 -4.58
CA TYR A 378 22.96 -5.57 -3.76
C TYR A 378 23.23 -5.29 -2.28
N GLY A 379 24.44 -5.59 -1.79
CA GLY A 379 24.75 -5.47 -0.37
C GLY A 379 25.90 -6.36 0.08
N LYS A 380 25.85 -6.81 1.33
CA LYS A 380 26.93 -7.59 1.98
C LYS A 380 26.35 -8.82 2.69
N ARG A 381 27.17 -9.86 2.84
CA ARG A 381 26.86 -11.01 3.70
C ARG A 381 27.99 -11.27 4.67
N PHE A 382 27.67 -11.28 5.96
CA PHE A 382 28.58 -11.60 7.04
C PHE A 382 28.28 -13.02 7.50
N VAL A 383 29.15 -13.97 7.19
CA VAL A 383 28.97 -15.37 7.61
C VAL A 383 29.46 -15.54 9.04
N ASP A 384 30.67 -15.06 9.33
CA ASP A 384 31.26 -15.00 10.65
C ASP A 384 32.38 -13.93 10.69
N ALA A 385 33.17 -13.90 11.78
CA ALA A 385 34.24 -12.92 11.97
C ALA A 385 35.40 -13.04 10.95
N GLU A 386 35.62 -14.22 10.38
CA GLU A 386 36.73 -14.50 9.46
C GLU A 386 36.28 -14.63 8.00
N HIS A 387 34.96 -14.60 7.74
CA HIS A 387 34.42 -14.71 6.39
C HIS A 387 33.28 -13.73 6.15
N VAL A 388 33.60 -12.65 5.44
CA VAL A 388 32.64 -11.66 4.95
C VAL A 388 32.71 -11.58 3.44
N GLU A 389 31.53 -11.56 2.83
CA GLU A 389 31.32 -11.32 1.41
C GLU A 389 30.89 -9.85 1.22
N PRO A 390 31.83 -8.93 0.92
CA PRO A 390 31.58 -7.50 0.98
C PRO A 390 30.77 -6.97 -0.22
N LEU A 391 30.64 -7.78 -1.28
CA LEU A 391 30.10 -7.37 -2.57
C LEU A 391 29.16 -8.44 -3.10
N LEU A 392 27.92 -8.44 -2.62
CA LEU A 392 26.84 -9.15 -3.27
C LEU A 392 26.35 -8.31 -4.46
N CYS A 393 26.24 -8.93 -5.63
CA CYS A 393 25.82 -8.27 -6.88
C CYS A 393 24.62 -9.00 -7.49
N ARG A 394 23.86 -8.28 -8.33
CA ARG A 394 22.77 -8.87 -9.12
C ARG A 394 23.23 -9.18 -10.53
N ASP A 395 22.95 -10.38 -11.02
CA ASP A 395 23.16 -10.75 -12.42
C ASP A 395 22.10 -10.13 -13.36
N GLU A 396 22.12 -10.49 -14.64
CA GLU A 396 21.14 -10.02 -15.62
C GLU A 396 19.71 -10.50 -15.36
N HIS A 397 19.56 -11.61 -14.62
CA HIS A 397 18.29 -12.21 -14.24
C HIS A 397 17.81 -11.78 -12.84
N GLY A 398 18.59 -10.95 -12.14
CA GLY A 398 18.29 -10.43 -10.80
C GLY A 398 18.70 -11.37 -9.66
N ALA A 399 19.34 -12.50 -9.95
CA ALA A 399 19.86 -13.41 -8.93
C ALA A 399 21.06 -12.78 -8.22
N VAL A 400 21.11 -12.96 -6.90
CA VAL A 400 22.17 -12.40 -6.04
C VAL A 400 23.32 -13.41 -5.95
N PHE A 401 24.54 -12.97 -6.26
CA PHE A 401 25.77 -13.77 -6.15
C PHE A 401 26.90 -12.96 -5.49
N SER A 402 27.92 -13.66 -5.00
CA SER A 402 29.11 -13.02 -4.40
C SER A 402 30.14 -12.68 -5.47
N PHE A 403 30.58 -11.42 -5.53
CA PHE A 403 31.64 -10.99 -6.42
C PHE A 403 32.98 -10.94 -5.68
N GLU A 404 33.82 -11.95 -5.93
CA GLU A 404 35.13 -12.11 -5.26
C GLU A 404 36.28 -11.35 -5.95
N GLY A 405 36.04 -10.70 -7.09
CA GLY A 405 37.09 -10.05 -7.89
C GLY A 405 37.79 -8.86 -7.22
N MET A 406 37.28 -8.41 -6.07
CA MET A 406 37.86 -7.38 -5.21
C MET A 406 38.29 -7.90 -3.83
N GLY A 407 38.29 -9.21 -3.65
CA GLY A 407 38.61 -9.87 -2.39
C GLY A 407 37.42 -9.99 -1.43
N LEU A 408 37.61 -10.85 -0.43
CA LEU A 408 36.72 -10.99 0.73
C LEU A 408 37.14 -10.00 1.84
N ALA A 409 36.50 -10.11 2.99
CA ALA A 409 36.82 -9.30 4.15
C ALA A 409 36.70 -10.09 5.46
N THR A 410 37.27 -9.52 6.51
CA THR A 410 37.18 -10.03 7.89
C THR A 410 36.60 -8.95 8.82
N LEU A 411 36.01 -9.37 9.93
CA LEU A 411 35.55 -8.44 10.97
C LEU A 411 36.60 -8.29 12.05
N ARG A 412 36.88 -7.05 12.44
CA ARG A 412 37.79 -6.72 13.54
C ARG A 412 37.19 -5.63 14.41
N GLU A 413 37.51 -5.66 15.69
CA GLU A 413 37.24 -4.54 16.59
C GLU A 413 38.22 -3.40 16.29
N VAL A 414 37.70 -2.27 15.82
CA VAL A 414 38.51 -1.12 15.42
C VAL A 414 38.00 0.14 16.14
N VAL A 415 38.93 0.97 16.61
CA VAL A 415 38.60 2.30 17.14
C VAL A 415 38.58 3.29 15.99
N PHE A 416 37.41 3.86 15.72
CA PHE A 416 37.23 4.90 14.71
C PHE A 416 36.42 6.06 15.30
N ARG A 417 36.90 7.29 15.05
CA ARG A 417 36.35 8.53 15.63
C ARG A 417 36.12 8.44 17.16
N GLY A 418 37.07 7.80 17.85
CA GLY A 418 37.08 7.67 19.31
C GLY A 418 36.16 6.60 19.89
N LYS A 419 35.46 5.80 19.07
CA LYS A 419 34.60 4.68 19.54
C LYS A 419 35.07 3.34 18.95
N GLN A 420 35.21 2.34 19.82
CA GLN A 420 35.47 0.94 19.45
C GLN A 420 34.18 0.27 18.95
N SER A 421 34.27 -0.47 17.85
CA SER A 421 33.16 -1.23 17.26
C SER A 421 33.69 -2.28 16.30
N ALA A 422 32.87 -3.28 16.00
CA ALA A 422 33.12 -4.14 14.86
C ALA A 422 33.17 -3.29 13.57
N ALA A 423 34.16 -3.58 12.75
CA ALA A 423 34.40 -2.98 11.44
C ALA A 423 34.80 -4.09 10.47
N MET A 424 34.52 -3.89 9.18
CA MET A 424 34.88 -4.83 8.13
C MET A 424 36.16 -4.36 7.45
N VAL A 425 37.20 -5.18 7.51
CA VAL A 425 38.50 -4.92 6.90
C VAL A 425 38.61 -5.76 5.63
N TYR A 426 38.76 -5.11 4.48
CA TYR A 426 38.95 -5.83 3.22
C TYR A 426 40.32 -6.52 3.21
N ASP A 427 40.36 -7.77 2.76
CA ASP A 427 41.60 -8.56 2.78
C ASP A 427 42.59 -8.10 1.71
N GLN A 428 42.08 -7.52 0.62
CA GLN A 428 42.86 -7.19 -0.59
C GLN A 428 42.82 -5.70 -0.95
N LEU A 429 41.98 -4.91 -0.29
CA LEU A 429 41.84 -3.47 -0.53
C LEU A 429 42.20 -2.70 0.75
N PRO A 430 42.85 -1.53 0.66
CA PRO A 430 43.16 -0.71 1.81
C PRO A 430 41.91 0.09 2.25
N ILE A 431 40.84 -0.63 2.58
CA ILE A 431 39.51 -0.13 2.90
C ILE A 431 39.04 -0.76 4.20
N VAL A 432 38.46 0.05 5.08
CA VAL A 432 37.77 -0.37 6.28
C VAL A 432 36.37 0.23 6.29
N ASP A 433 35.34 -0.61 6.34
CA ASP A 433 33.96 -0.16 6.53
C ASP A 433 33.65 -0.13 8.04
N HIS A 434 33.29 1.03 8.55
CA HIS A 434 32.88 1.23 9.94
C HIS A 434 31.36 1.28 10.07
N PHE A 435 30.83 0.67 11.13
CA PHE A 435 29.40 0.51 11.33
C PHE A 435 28.92 1.15 12.63
N ARG A 436 27.71 1.71 12.61
CA ARG A 436 26.99 2.17 13.79
C ARG A 436 25.53 1.75 13.73
N ARG A 437 24.98 1.43 14.90
CA ARG A 437 23.62 0.94 15.03
C ARG A 437 22.64 2.11 14.92
N LEU A 438 21.92 2.20 13.81
CA LEU A 438 20.80 3.13 13.65
C LEU A 438 19.51 2.50 14.21
N THR A 439 19.28 1.22 13.89
CA THR A 439 18.31 0.33 14.53
C THR A 439 18.91 -1.10 14.60
N ASP A 440 18.18 -2.08 15.13
CA ASP A 440 18.65 -3.48 15.17
C ASP A 440 18.77 -4.11 13.76
N ASP A 441 18.08 -3.52 12.76
CA ASP A 441 18.02 -4.00 11.38
C ASP A 441 18.53 -2.96 10.36
N VAL A 442 19.02 -1.81 10.80
CA VAL A 442 19.57 -0.75 9.93
C VAL A 442 20.86 -0.22 10.51
N LEU A 443 21.91 -0.22 9.71
CA LEU A 443 23.23 0.31 10.06
C LEU A 443 23.52 1.56 9.23
N LEU A 444 24.05 2.59 9.90
CA LEU A 444 24.74 3.67 9.23
C LEU A 444 26.21 3.31 9.14
N CYS A 445 26.77 3.43 7.94
CA CYS A 445 28.10 2.95 7.61
C CYS A 445 28.93 4.05 6.97
N VAL A 446 30.24 4.01 7.20
CA VAL A 446 31.20 4.90 6.54
C VAL A 446 32.39 4.07 6.07
N MET A 447 32.77 4.28 4.81
CA MET A 447 33.95 3.65 4.23
C MET A 447 35.17 4.55 4.45
N ASP A 448 36.16 4.04 5.19
CA ASP A 448 37.48 4.63 5.33
C ASP A 448 38.42 3.98 4.30
N LYS A 449 38.81 4.74 3.28
CA LYS A 449 39.68 4.29 2.20
C LYS A 449 41.00 5.04 2.27
N LYS A 450 42.10 4.29 2.34
CA LYS A 450 43.44 4.87 2.38
C LYS A 450 43.68 5.77 1.17
N ASP A 451 44.26 6.96 1.43
CA ASP A 451 44.60 8.00 0.46
C ASP A 451 43.40 8.72 -0.18
N ASP A 452 42.17 8.46 0.30
CA ASP A 452 40.95 9.18 -0.06
C ASP A 452 40.41 9.95 1.17
N PRO A 453 40.48 11.28 1.19
CA PRO A 453 40.08 12.07 2.36
C PRO A 453 38.55 12.24 2.50
N ALA A 454 37.75 11.76 1.54
CA ALA A 454 36.30 11.89 1.57
C ALA A 454 35.66 10.63 2.17
N ASP A 455 34.96 10.80 3.31
CA ASP A 455 34.13 9.76 3.91
C ASP A 455 32.98 9.41 2.94
N PHE A 456 32.86 8.14 2.53
CA PHE A 456 31.70 7.67 1.77
C PHE A 456 30.69 7.02 2.71
N TYR A 457 29.53 7.66 2.89
CA TYR A 457 28.45 7.14 3.74
C TYR A 457 27.48 6.25 2.97
N PHE A 458 27.12 5.13 3.60
CA PHE A 458 26.15 4.19 3.07
C PHE A 458 25.33 3.58 4.20
N HIS A 459 24.29 2.84 3.86
CA HIS A 459 23.46 2.12 4.81
C HIS A 459 23.41 0.64 4.47
N LEU A 460 23.15 -0.18 5.49
CA LEU A 460 22.86 -1.60 5.36
C LEU A 460 21.54 -1.89 6.06
N THR A 461 20.61 -2.53 5.37
CA THR A 461 19.30 -2.94 5.89
C THR A 461 19.21 -4.46 5.87
N ARG A 462 18.87 -5.07 7.01
CA ARG A 462 18.86 -6.53 7.15
C ARG A 462 17.80 -7.16 6.23
N VAL A 463 18.18 -8.22 5.52
CA VAL A 463 17.29 -8.98 4.64
C VAL A 463 16.61 -10.09 5.45
N ALA A 464 15.28 -10.14 5.43
CA ALA A 464 14.53 -11.21 6.06
C ALA A 464 14.70 -12.53 5.26
N GLY A 465 15.42 -13.49 5.83
CA GLY A 465 15.62 -14.84 5.28
C GLY A 465 15.91 -15.85 6.39
N PRO A 466 15.66 -17.16 6.17
CA PRO A 466 15.83 -18.17 7.21
C PRO A 466 17.30 -18.29 7.60
N VAL A 467 17.58 -18.28 8.90
CA VAL A 467 18.87 -18.70 9.45
C VAL A 467 18.96 -20.22 9.28
N SER A 468 19.73 -20.69 8.31
CA SER A 468 20.24 -22.07 8.28
C SER A 468 21.57 -22.08 7.55
N PRO A 469 22.65 -22.61 8.16
CA PRO A 469 23.89 -22.85 7.44
C PRO A 469 23.70 -24.02 6.47
N PRO A 470 24.47 -24.09 5.37
CA PRO A 470 24.53 -25.32 4.58
C PRO A 470 25.04 -26.44 5.49
N ALA A 471 24.29 -27.55 5.52
CA ALA A 471 24.79 -28.81 6.04
C ALA A 471 26.09 -29.14 5.30
N GLY A 472 27.19 -29.29 6.04
CA GLY A 472 28.42 -29.81 5.48
C GLY A 472 28.15 -31.19 4.87
N GLU A 473 28.43 -31.31 3.58
CA GLU A 473 28.53 -32.60 2.92
C GLU A 473 29.77 -33.33 3.46
N ASP A 474 29.56 -34.62 3.70
CA ASP A 474 30.55 -35.61 4.12
C ASP A 474 31.85 -35.56 3.30
N ASN A 475 32.99 -35.62 4.00
CA ASN A 475 34.09 -36.50 3.63
C ASN A 475 34.95 -36.88 4.84
#